data_AF-A0A957ZCD6-F1
#
_entry.id   AF-A0A957ZCD6-F1
#
_cell.length_a   1.000
_cell.length_b   1.000
_cell.length_c   1.000
_cell.angle_alpha   90.00
_cell.angle_beta   90.00
_cell.angle_gamma   90.00
#
_symmetry.space_group_name_H-M   'P 1'
#
loop_
_entity.id
_entity.type
_entity.pdbx_description
1 polymer ?
#
loop_
_entity_poly.entity_id
_entity_poly.type
_entity_poly.pdbx_seq_one_letter_code
_entity_poly.pdbx_strand_id
1 'polypeptide(L)'
;MSEEKNVRREVKADLVESTPTWAGLGYWILAAPTLGFLAWLWVDLIGALSPIASGWLNVLIALLLFALLIVLPFGYLAYWLITAFPALFQHAGWEVVPLEDVRLEEVYAVRYRYQARRRGRLTWERLLMRLGQGWTFLEIALILGSALALPAIMLSAGRFGFGS
;
A
#
# COMPACT_ATOMS: atom_id res chain seq x y z
N MET A 1 -38.36 28.02 -10.13
CA MET A 1 -37.55 27.12 -9.29
C MET A 1 -36.18 27.04 -9.94
N SER A 2 -35.32 27.99 -9.60
CA SER A 2 -33.97 28.09 -10.17
C SER A 2 -33.10 27.00 -9.56
N GLU A 3 -32.57 26.11 -10.39
CA GLU A 3 -31.47 25.21 -10.02
C GLU A 3 -30.27 26.06 -9.63
N GLU A 4 -30.13 26.38 -8.34
CA GLU A 4 -28.84 26.77 -7.80
C GLU A 4 -27.92 25.57 -7.95
N LYS A 5 -27.14 25.58 -9.03
CA LYS A 5 -26.00 24.71 -9.21
C LYS A 5 -25.15 24.90 -7.96
N ASN A 6 -25.16 23.93 -7.07
CA ASN A 6 -24.44 23.96 -5.80
C ASN A 6 -22.93 23.89 -6.14
N VAL A 7 -22.36 25.02 -6.53
CA VAL A 7 -20.96 25.14 -6.95
C VAL A 7 -20.16 25.05 -5.66
N ARG A 8 -19.73 23.83 -5.32
CA ARG A 8 -18.77 23.62 -4.23
C ARG A 8 -17.58 24.54 -4.46
N ARG A 9 -17.28 25.36 -3.45
CA ARG A 9 -16.12 26.26 -3.45
C ARG A 9 -14.86 25.46 -3.79
N GLU A 10 -14.12 25.90 -4.79
CA GLU A 10 -12.81 25.32 -5.13
C GLU A 10 -11.72 26.07 -4.35
N VAL A 11 -10.90 25.33 -3.59
CA VAL A 11 -9.76 25.89 -2.85
C VAL A 11 -8.48 25.24 -3.35
N LYS A 12 -7.45 26.07 -3.57
CA LYS A 12 -6.13 25.57 -3.96
C LYS A 12 -5.46 24.90 -2.77
N ALA A 13 -4.87 23.73 -3.01
CA ALA A 13 -4.12 23.01 -2.00
C ALA A 13 -2.82 22.43 -2.58
N ASP A 14 -1.81 22.34 -1.73
CA ASP A 14 -0.60 21.58 -2.00
C ASP A 14 -0.77 20.17 -1.42
N LEU A 15 -0.27 19.16 -2.16
CA LEU A 15 -0.12 17.82 -1.64
C LEU A 15 1.29 17.67 -1.07
N VAL A 16 1.39 17.55 0.24
CA VAL A 16 2.65 17.33 0.95
C VAL A 16 2.72 15.86 1.34
N GLU A 17 3.84 15.21 1.09
CA GLU A 17 3.99 13.81 1.48
C GLU A 17 3.88 13.66 3.00
N SER A 18 3.00 12.75 3.45
CA SER A 18 2.73 12.51 4.87
C SER A 18 4.03 12.38 5.69
N THR A 19 4.09 13.00 6.86
CA THR A 19 5.26 12.91 7.73
C THR A 19 5.40 11.53 8.35
N PRO A 20 6.63 10.96 8.43
CA PRO A 20 6.88 9.74 9.19
C PRO A 20 6.66 10.03 10.68
N THR A 21 5.51 9.60 11.19
CA THR A 21 5.23 9.53 12.64
C THR A 21 5.29 8.06 13.09
N TRP A 22 4.95 7.77 14.34
CA TRP A 22 4.77 6.41 14.90
C TRP A 22 3.86 5.51 14.03
N ALA A 23 3.05 6.09 13.14
CA ALA A 23 2.27 5.39 12.12
C ALA A 23 3.12 4.52 11.17
N GLY A 24 4.43 4.79 11.01
CA GLY A 24 5.34 3.99 10.18
C GLY A 24 5.37 2.51 10.59
N LEU A 25 5.38 2.22 11.89
CA LEU A 25 5.32 0.84 12.40
C LEU A 25 3.94 0.20 12.19
N GLY A 26 2.87 1.02 12.26
CA GLY A 26 1.51 0.55 12.04
C GLY A 26 1.34 -0.11 10.67
N TYR A 27 1.93 0.46 9.61
CA TYR A 27 1.88 -0.13 8.28
C TYR A 27 2.59 -1.48 8.19
N TRP A 28 3.71 -1.65 8.89
CA TRP A 28 4.42 -2.93 8.95
C TRP A 28 3.65 -3.99 9.74
N ILE A 29 3.00 -3.60 10.84
CA ILE A 29 2.13 -4.51 11.60
C ILE A 29 0.96 -4.96 10.74
N LEU A 30 0.33 -4.05 10.01
CA LEU A 30 -0.75 -4.38 9.10
C LEU A 30 -0.26 -5.36 8.03
N ALA A 31 0.87 -5.07 7.38
CA ALA A 31 1.47 -5.92 6.35
C ALA A 31 2.07 -7.26 6.85
N ALA A 32 2.22 -7.43 8.16
CA ALA A 32 2.93 -8.57 8.76
C ALA A 32 2.34 -9.94 8.40
N PRO A 33 1.01 -10.15 8.36
CA PRO A 33 0.43 -11.45 8.01
C PRO A 33 0.82 -11.89 6.60
N THR A 34 0.65 -10.99 5.61
CA THR A 34 1.00 -11.27 4.22
C THR A 34 2.50 -11.49 4.06
N LEU A 35 3.32 -10.63 4.66
CA LEU A 35 4.78 -10.74 4.60
C LEU A 35 5.29 -12.01 5.30
N GLY A 36 4.73 -12.39 6.44
CA GLY A 36 5.10 -13.59 7.18
C GLY A 36 4.77 -14.86 6.39
N PHE A 37 3.58 -14.91 5.78
CA PHE A 37 3.18 -16.03 4.91
C PHE A 37 4.11 -16.16 3.69
N LEU A 38 4.39 -15.04 3.01
CA LEU A 38 5.30 -15.03 1.85
C LEU A 38 6.73 -15.38 2.24
N ALA A 39 7.21 -14.91 3.40
CA ALA A 39 8.54 -15.25 3.91
C ALA A 39 8.66 -16.74 4.20
N TRP A 40 7.61 -17.34 4.79
CA TRP A 40 7.57 -18.78 5.04
C TRP A 40 7.64 -19.58 3.73
N LEU A 41 6.80 -19.26 2.75
CA LEU A 41 6.83 -19.90 1.42
C LEU A 41 8.20 -19.74 0.74
N TRP A 42 8.80 -18.57 0.85
CA TRP A 42 10.10 -18.28 0.27
C TRP A 42 11.22 -19.09 0.91
N VAL A 43 11.24 -19.17 2.24
CA VAL A 43 12.22 -19.96 2.98
C VAL A 43 12.09 -21.44 2.63
N ASP A 44 10.87 -21.97 2.53
CA ASP A 44 10.61 -23.35 2.14
C ASP A 44 11.10 -23.64 0.72
N LEU A 45 10.80 -22.75 -0.24
CA LEU A 45 11.28 -22.84 -1.62
C LEU A 45 12.81 -22.84 -1.71
N ILE A 46 13.48 -21.91 -1.03
CA ILE A 46 14.95 -21.84 -1.03
C ILE A 46 15.53 -23.07 -0.32
N GLY A 47 14.93 -23.53 0.78
CA GLY A 47 15.35 -24.74 1.48
C GLY A 47 15.30 -25.98 0.59
N ALA A 48 14.25 -26.13 -0.22
CA ALA A 48 14.08 -27.25 -1.15
C ALA A 48 15.07 -27.20 -2.33
N LEU A 49 15.48 -26.01 -2.77
CA LEU A 49 16.39 -25.83 -3.91
C LEU A 49 17.87 -25.69 -3.51
N SER A 50 18.16 -25.41 -2.24
CA SER A 50 19.51 -25.08 -1.80
C SER A 50 20.40 -26.33 -1.69
N PRO A 51 21.61 -26.31 -2.26
CA PRO A 51 22.59 -27.37 -2.08
C PRO A 51 23.30 -27.31 -0.71
N ILE A 52 23.03 -26.30 0.11
CA ILE A 52 23.69 -26.08 1.40
C ILE A 52 23.05 -27.00 2.46
N ALA A 53 23.87 -27.81 3.12
CA ALA A 53 23.41 -28.78 4.13
C ALA A 53 22.91 -28.14 5.45
N SER A 54 23.29 -26.88 5.73
CA SER A 54 22.87 -26.17 6.94
C SER A 54 21.51 -25.49 6.76
N GLY A 55 20.48 -26.00 7.44
CA GLY A 55 19.14 -25.42 7.42
C GLY A 55 19.09 -23.97 7.91
N TRP A 56 19.79 -23.64 9.01
CA TRP A 56 19.81 -22.27 9.54
C TRP A 56 20.51 -21.27 8.62
N LEU A 57 21.57 -21.70 7.93
CA LEU A 57 22.25 -20.86 6.95
C LEU A 57 21.32 -20.60 5.74
N ASN A 58 20.56 -21.62 5.30
CA ASN A 58 19.54 -21.44 4.27
C ASN A 58 18.47 -20.44 4.69
N VAL A 59 17.96 -20.53 5.92
CA VAL A 59 16.97 -19.57 6.44
C VAL A 59 17.52 -18.14 6.42
N LEU A 60 18.73 -17.92 6.92
CA LEU A 60 19.33 -16.58 6.96
C LEU A 60 19.51 -15.98 5.56
N ILE A 61 20.07 -16.76 4.63
CA ILE A 61 20.26 -16.34 3.23
C ILE A 61 18.91 -16.10 2.56
N ALA A 62 17.94 -17.00 2.76
CA ALA A 62 16.61 -16.88 2.20
C ALA A 62 15.92 -15.61 2.66
N LEU A 63 15.94 -15.29 3.96
CA LEU A 63 15.34 -14.06 4.49
C LEU A 63 16.04 -12.80 3.97
N LEU A 64 17.36 -12.82 3.81
CA LEU A 64 18.10 -11.69 3.25
C LEU A 64 17.74 -11.47 1.78
N LEU A 65 17.68 -12.55 0.98
CA LEU A 65 17.23 -12.50 -0.41
C LEU A 65 15.76 -12.09 -0.51
N PHE A 66 14.90 -12.57 0.39
CA PHE A 66 13.49 -12.17 0.45
C PHE A 66 13.35 -10.67 0.66
N ALA A 67 14.09 -10.12 1.63
CA ALA A 67 14.08 -8.69 1.90
C ALA A 67 14.53 -7.87 0.68
N LEU A 68 15.62 -8.27 0.04
CA LEU A 68 16.23 -7.53 -1.08
C LEU A 68 15.45 -7.68 -2.40
N LEU A 69 14.97 -8.88 -2.72
CA LEU A 69 14.37 -9.20 -4.01
C LEU A 69 12.85 -9.06 -4.01
N ILE A 70 12.21 -9.13 -2.84
CA ILE A 70 10.76 -9.08 -2.72
C ILE A 70 10.33 -7.86 -1.89
N VAL A 71 10.71 -7.80 -0.62
CA VAL A 71 10.18 -6.77 0.30
C VAL A 71 10.49 -5.36 -0.19
N LEU A 72 11.75 -5.06 -0.50
CA LEU A 72 12.16 -3.72 -0.94
C LEU A 72 11.54 -3.31 -2.29
N PRO A 73 11.71 -4.07 -3.39
CA PRO A 73 11.25 -3.62 -4.70
C PRO A 73 9.72 -3.54 -4.80
N PHE A 74 8.99 -4.55 -4.30
CA PHE A 74 7.54 -4.56 -4.41
C PHE A 74 6.88 -3.55 -3.49
N GLY A 75 7.38 -3.39 -2.25
CA GLY A 75 6.90 -2.35 -1.34
C GLY A 75 7.10 -0.95 -1.93
N TYR A 76 8.29 -0.68 -2.47
CA TYR A 76 8.58 0.63 -3.04
C TYR A 76 7.77 0.89 -4.33
N LEU A 77 7.64 -0.11 -5.20
CA LEU A 77 6.88 -0.01 -6.44
C LEU A 77 5.40 0.23 -6.18
N ALA A 78 4.80 -0.52 -5.23
CA ALA A 78 3.41 -0.35 -4.85
C ALA A 78 3.15 1.06 -4.28
N TYR A 79 4.01 1.52 -3.38
CA TYR A 79 3.93 2.89 -2.86
C TYR A 79 4.02 3.93 -3.98
N TRP A 80 4.99 3.77 -4.89
CA TRP A 80 5.18 4.68 -6.01
C TRP A 80 3.96 4.71 -6.94
N LEU A 81 3.39 3.56 -7.26
CA LEU A 81 2.22 3.41 -8.13
C LEU A 81 0.99 4.09 -7.52
N ILE A 82 0.69 3.81 -6.25
CA ILE A 82 -0.50 4.37 -5.58
C ILE A 82 -0.36 5.89 -5.43
N THR A 83 0.81 6.37 -5.00
CA THR A 83 1.03 7.81 -4.80
C THR A 83 1.13 8.61 -6.10
N ALA A 84 1.31 7.96 -7.26
CA ALA A 84 1.25 8.62 -8.56
C ALA A 84 -0.17 9.11 -8.90
N PHE A 85 -1.21 8.43 -8.39
CA PHE A 85 -2.62 8.69 -8.68
C PHE A 85 -3.44 9.08 -7.43
N PRO A 86 -3.11 10.21 -6.77
CA PRO A 86 -3.71 10.57 -5.48
C PRO A 86 -5.24 10.77 -5.55
N ALA A 87 -5.81 11.14 -6.70
CA ALA A 87 -7.25 11.31 -6.84
C ALA A 87 -8.03 9.98 -6.81
N LEU A 88 -7.42 8.87 -7.28
CA LEU A 88 -8.07 7.55 -7.27
C LEU A 88 -8.06 6.93 -5.87
N PHE A 89 -7.02 7.22 -5.09
CA PHE A 89 -6.78 6.60 -3.79
C PHE A 89 -6.99 7.56 -2.62
N GLN A 90 -7.91 8.53 -2.76
CA GLN A 90 -8.29 9.46 -1.67
C GLN A 90 -7.09 10.12 -0.96
N HIS A 91 -6.07 10.53 -1.71
CA HIS A 91 -4.83 11.13 -1.21
C HIS A 91 -3.98 10.21 -0.32
N ALA A 92 -4.07 8.89 -0.49
CA ALA A 92 -3.19 7.95 0.21
C ALA A 92 -1.71 8.34 0.06
N GLY A 93 -1.01 8.47 1.20
CA GLY A 93 0.39 8.90 1.26
C GLY A 93 0.61 10.42 1.12
N TRP A 94 -0.46 11.21 1.02
CA TRP A 94 -0.43 12.66 0.88
C TRP A 94 -1.29 13.34 1.94
N GLU A 95 -0.78 14.44 2.46
CA GLU A 95 -1.49 15.39 3.29
C GLU A 95 -1.92 16.57 2.43
N VAL A 96 -3.21 16.93 2.50
CA VAL A 96 -3.79 18.04 1.73
C VAL A 96 -3.64 19.30 2.57
N VAL A 97 -2.78 20.22 2.13
CA VAL A 97 -2.53 21.50 2.81
C VAL A 97 -3.20 22.62 2.02
N PRO A 98 -4.33 23.18 2.49
CA PRO A 98 -4.98 24.28 1.79
C PRO A 98 -4.11 25.55 1.83
N LEU A 99 -4.09 26.29 0.72
CA LEU A 99 -3.35 27.55 0.60
C LEU A 99 -4.16 28.76 1.09
N GLU A 100 -5.46 28.56 1.31
CA GLU A 100 -6.37 29.53 1.91
C GLU A 100 -6.81 29.01 3.28
N ASP A 101 -7.17 29.92 4.17
CA ASP A 101 -7.72 29.54 5.47
C ASP A 101 -9.11 28.90 5.27
N VAL A 102 -9.18 27.60 5.51
CA VAL A 102 -10.41 26.81 5.44
C VAL A 102 -10.80 26.46 6.86
N ARG A 103 -11.93 26.99 7.32
CA ARG A 103 -12.47 26.67 8.64
C ARG A 103 -12.75 25.17 8.71
N LEU A 104 -12.52 24.56 9.89
CA LEU A 104 -12.75 23.12 10.13
C LEU A 104 -14.13 22.63 9.68
N GLU A 105 -15.15 23.49 9.81
CA GLU A 105 -16.53 23.23 9.40
C GLU A 105 -16.72 23.13 7.88
N GLU A 106 -15.84 23.77 7.09
CA GLU A 106 -15.90 23.83 5.64
C GLU A 106 -15.06 22.76 4.95
N VAL A 107 -14.20 22.05 5.69
CA VAL A 107 -13.21 21.11 5.14
C VAL A 107 -13.83 20.04 4.24
N TYR A 108 -15.05 19.60 4.54
CA TYR A 108 -15.78 18.59 3.76
C TYR A 108 -16.71 19.17 2.68
N ALA A 109 -16.98 20.48 2.72
CA ALA A 109 -17.83 21.18 1.74
C ALA A 109 -17.02 21.69 0.53
N VAL A 110 -15.72 21.86 0.71
CA VAL A 110 -14.80 22.44 -0.27
C VAL A 110 -14.22 21.36 -1.19
N ARG A 111 -14.05 21.69 -2.47
CA ARG A 111 -13.33 20.87 -3.43
C ARG A 111 -11.89 21.37 -3.54
N TYR A 112 -10.92 20.53 -3.19
CA TYR A 112 -9.51 20.90 -3.34
C TYR A 112 -9.03 20.77 -4.79
N ARG A 113 -8.34 21.80 -5.28
CA ARG A 113 -7.64 21.80 -6.56
C ARG A 113 -6.14 21.79 -6.31
N TYR A 114 -5.48 20.70 -6.68
CA TYR A 114 -4.05 20.53 -6.42
C TYR A 114 -3.21 21.43 -7.31
N GLN A 115 -2.35 22.25 -6.69
CA GLN A 115 -1.43 23.13 -7.41
C GLN A 115 -0.04 22.53 -7.52
N ALA A 116 0.51 22.02 -6.40
CA ALA A 116 1.82 21.37 -6.39
C ALA A 116 1.82 20.06 -5.59
N ARG A 117 2.78 19.19 -5.90
CA ARG A 117 3.10 17.99 -5.13
C ARG A 117 4.52 18.10 -4.59
N ARG A 118 4.68 18.02 -3.27
CA ARG A 118 6.00 18.12 -2.62
C ARG A 118 6.31 16.82 -1.90
N ARG A 119 7.27 16.06 -2.43
CA ARG A 119 7.84 14.91 -1.74
C ARG A 119 8.86 15.37 -0.71
N GLY A 120 8.87 14.70 0.43
CA GLY A 120 9.88 14.91 1.45
C GLY A 120 11.24 14.36 1.01
N ARG A 121 12.32 14.87 1.61
CA ARG A 121 13.67 14.35 1.39
C ARG A 121 13.72 12.86 1.75
N LEU A 122 14.47 12.08 0.98
CA LEU A 122 14.69 10.67 1.25
C LEU A 122 15.54 10.52 2.53
N THR A 123 14.88 10.17 3.63
CA THR A 123 15.52 9.71 4.88
C THR A 123 15.19 8.24 5.09
N TRP A 124 15.95 7.56 5.95
CA TRP A 124 15.73 6.13 6.17
C TRP A 124 14.34 5.86 6.77
N GLU A 125 13.92 6.67 7.74
CA GLU A 125 12.58 6.60 8.33
C GLU A 125 11.47 6.74 7.28
N ARG A 126 11.62 7.71 6.38
CA ARG A 126 10.65 7.94 5.32
C ARG A 126 10.64 6.78 4.33
N LEU A 127 11.79 6.21 3.98
CA LEU A 127 11.85 5.05 3.09
C LEU A 127 11.22 3.81 3.74
N LEU A 128 11.47 3.54 5.03
CA LEU A 128 10.81 2.45 5.76
C LEU A 128 9.29 2.65 5.85
N MET A 129 8.83 3.88 6.05
CA MET A 129 7.40 4.20 6.02
C MET A 129 6.78 3.95 4.63
N ARG A 130 7.45 4.41 3.56
CA ARG A 130 6.99 4.18 2.17
C ARG A 130 6.87 2.70 1.85
N LEU A 131 7.86 1.90 2.25
CA LEU A 131 7.86 0.46 2.07
C LEU A 131 6.70 -0.20 2.81
N GLY A 132 6.50 0.15 4.09
CA GLY A 132 5.37 -0.35 4.88
C GLY A 132 4.03 0.00 4.23
N GLN A 133 3.82 1.27 3.84
CA GLN A 133 2.61 1.72 3.14
C GLN A 133 2.37 0.94 1.85
N GLY A 134 3.43 0.74 1.05
CA GLY A 134 3.36 -0.03 -0.17
C GLY A 134 2.89 -1.46 0.05
N TRP A 135 3.41 -2.14 1.08
CA TRP A 135 2.97 -3.48 1.44
C TRP A 135 1.54 -3.53 1.97
N THR A 136 1.12 -2.54 2.78
CA THR A 136 -0.29 -2.43 3.18
C THR A 136 -1.20 -2.27 1.96
N PHE A 137 -0.79 -1.50 0.95
CA PHE A 137 -1.57 -1.39 -0.29
C PHE A 137 -1.66 -2.71 -1.06
N LEU A 138 -0.56 -3.47 -1.14
CA LEU A 138 -0.55 -4.79 -1.77
C LEU A 138 -1.45 -5.77 -1.03
N GLU A 139 -1.45 -5.76 0.29
CA GLU A 139 -2.31 -6.61 1.10
C GLU A 139 -3.79 -6.25 0.91
N ILE A 140 -4.15 -4.97 0.92
CA ILE A 140 -5.52 -4.53 0.60
C ILE A 140 -5.92 -5.00 -0.79
N ALA A 141 -5.03 -4.84 -1.78
CA ALA A 141 -5.30 -5.29 -3.15
C ALA A 141 -5.48 -6.82 -3.23
N LEU A 142 -4.68 -7.59 -2.47
CA LEU A 142 -4.79 -9.04 -2.41
C LEU A 142 -6.09 -9.49 -1.76
N ILE A 143 -6.51 -8.84 -0.67
CA ILE A 143 -7.79 -9.14 0.02
C ILE A 143 -8.96 -8.83 -0.92
N LEU A 144 -8.98 -7.65 -1.53
CA LEU A 144 -10.06 -7.27 -2.45
C LEU A 144 -10.07 -8.15 -3.71
N GLY A 145 -8.90 -8.42 -4.28
CA GLY A 145 -8.75 -9.28 -5.46
C GLY A 145 -9.19 -10.72 -5.19
N SER A 146 -8.81 -11.28 -4.05
CA SER A 146 -9.24 -12.63 -3.66
C SER A 146 -10.74 -12.69 -3.40
N ALA A 147 -11.32 -11.71 -2.71
CA ALA A 147 -12.76 -11.61 -2.50
C ALA A 147 -13.55 -11.60 -3.82
N LEU A 148 -13.04 -10.88 -4.83
CA LEU A 148 -13.65 -10.83 -6.17
C LEU A 148 -13.43 -12.12 -6.96
N ALA A 149 -12.29 -12.79 -6.79
CA ALA A 149 -11.96 -14.02 -7.51
C ALA A 149 -12.66 -15.25 -6.93
N LEU A 150 -12.96 -15.26 -5.63
CA LEU A 150 -13.55 -16.40 -4.91
C LEU A 150 -14.79 -16.99 -5.60
N PRO A 151 -15.81 -16.21 -6.01
CA PRO A 151 -16.98 -16.75 -6.71
C PRO A 151 -16.61 -17.51 -7.99
N ALA A 152 -15.68 -16.98 -8.78
CA ALA A 152 -15.23 -17.64 -10.02
C ALA A 152 -14.46 -18.93 -9.72
N ILE A 153 -13.62 -18.91 -8.68
CA ILE A 153 -12.88 -20.10 -8.23
C ILE A 153 -13.84 -21.18 -7.71
N MET A 154 -14.85 -20.82 -6.92
CA MET A 154 -15.84 -21.78 -6.40
C MET A 154 -16.69 -22.40 -7.52
N LEU A 155 -17.14 -21.60 -8.49
CA LEU A 155 -17.86 -22.10 -9.66
C LEU A 155 -16.99 -23.03 -10.52
N SER A 156 -15.71 -22.70 -10.67
CA SER A 156 -14.73 -23.55 -11.33
C SER A 156 -14.54 -24.87 -10.58
N ALA A 157 -14.29 -24.81 -9.27
CA ALA A 157 -14.08 -25.98 -8.41
C ALA A 157 -15.26 -26.96 -8.43
N GLY A 158 -16.50 -26.45 -8.41
CA GLY A 158 -17.71 -27.27 -8.55
C GLY A 158 -17.83 -27.95 -9.92
N ARG A 159 -17.35 -27.31 -11.00
CA ARG A 159 -17.30 -27.92 -12.34
C ARG A 159 -16.18 -28.94 -12.51
N PHE A 160 -15.07 -28.78 -11.79
CA PHE A 160 -13.93 -29.70 -11.81
C PHE A 160 -14.02 -30.82 -10.77
N GLY A 161 -15.15 -30.96 -10.07
CA GLY A 161 -15.41 -32.09 -9.17
C GLY A 161 -14.72 -32.01 -7.80
N PHE A 162 -14.22 -30.83 -7.39
CA PHE A 162 -13.63 -30.63 -6.06
C PHE A 162 -14.68 -30.40 -4.94
N GLY A 163 -15.89 -30.92 -5.12
CA GLY A 163 -17.01 -30.74 -4.20
C GLY A 163 -18.13 -31.71 -4.51
N SER A 164 -17.90 -32.98 -4.22
CA SER A 164 -18.96 -33.98 -3.97
C SER A 164 -19.17 -34.11 -2.47
#